data_AF-A0A1Q3QNR4-F1
#
_entry.id   AF-A0A1Q3QNR4-F1
#
_cell.length_a   1.000
_cell.length_b   1.000
_cell.length_c   1.000
_cell.angle_alpha   90.00
_cell.angle_beta   90.00
_cell.angle_gamma   90.00
#
_symmetry.space_group_name_H-M   'P 1'
#
loop_
_entity.id
_entity.type
_entity.pdbx_description
1 polymer ?
#
loop_
_entity_poly.entity_id
_entity_poly.type
_entity_poly.pdbx_seq_one_letter_code
_entity_poly.pdbx_strand_id
1 'polypeptide(L)'
;MQRLTIALGIWAAVGPIVGILLGHFLTRSWQREQWLRDKRNEEWHELLTALAESLRVSLKIYPARALSGEEERTIVEAQSNSFRVIRDRIFIAPDVQALNIENRWSAAVQYHSQTMDAKKLGNAYKELRDEIVRTATKRP
;
A
#
# COMPACT_ATOMS: atom_id res chain seq x y z
N MET A 1 38.07 -45.86 19.92
CA MET A 1 36.90 -46.19 19.07
C MET A 1 35.56 -46.02 19.80
N GLN A 2 35.34 -46.63 20.97
CA GLN A 2 34.06 -46.57 21.70
C GLN A 2 33.49 -45.16 21.99
N ARG A 3 34.33 -44.19 22.37
CA ARG A 3 33.91 -42.78 22.60
C ARG A 3 33.39 -42.08 21.33
N LEU A 4 33.95 -42.42 20.18
CA LEU A 4 33.55 -41.87 18.88
C LEU A 4 32.18 -42.42 18.47
N THR A 5 31.93 -43.71 18.70
CA THR A 5 30.66 -44.38 18.41
C THR A 5 29.52 -43.83 19.27
N ILE A 6 29.79 -43.55 20.56
CA ILE A 6 28.81 -42.91 21.46
C ILE A 6 28.51 -41.48 21.00
N ALA A 7 29.53 -40.70 20.64
CA ALA A 7 29.35 -39.34 20.13
C ALA A 7 28.55 -39.31 18.81
N LEU A 8 28.83 -40.23 17.88
CA LEU A 8 28.09 -40.37 16.63
C LEU A 8 26.63 -40.78 16.86
N GLY A 9 26.37 -41.68 17.81
CA GLY A 9 25.01 -42.08 18.17
C GLY A 9 24.18 -40.93 18.76
N ILE A 10 24.78 -40.13 19.66
CA ILE A 10 24.14 -38.94 20.22
C ILE A 10 23.88 -37.90 19.12
N TRP A 11 24.85 -37.65 18.24
CA TRP A 11 24.69 -36.70 17.15
C TRP A 11 23.64 -37.13 16.12
N ALA A 12 23.53 -38.43 15.83
CA ALA A 12 22.51 -38.97 14.94
C ALA A 12 21.08 -38.78 15.47
N ALA A 13 20.90 -38.74 16.80
CA ALA A 13 19.61 -38.46 17.43
C ALA A 13 19.34 -36.95 17.59
N VAL A 14 20.35 -36.17 17.98
CA VAL A 14 20.21 -34.73 18.30
C VAL A 14 20.22 -33.85 17.05
N GLY A 15 21.02 -34.20 16.03
CA GLY A 15 21.18 -33.44 14.80
C GLY A 15 19.87 -33.17 14.05
N PRO A 16 19.02 -34.19 13.80
CA PRO A 16 17.73 -33.98 13.16
C PRO A 16 16.80 -33.05 13.95
N ILE A 17 16.77 -33.17 15.28
CA ILE A 17 15.91 -32.35 16.15
C ILE A 17 16.35 -30.88 16.10
N VAL A 18 17.66 -30.61 16.21
CA VAL A 18 18.21 -29.26 16.09
C VAL A 18 17.94 -28.68 14.70
N GLY A 19 18.11 -29.48 13.64
CA GLY A 19 17.81 -29.08 12.27
C GLY A 19 16.35 -28.68 12.07
N ILE A 20 15.40 -29.45 12.61
CA ILE A 20 13.96 -29.16 12.53
C ILE A 20 13.64 -27.86 13.29
N LEU A 21 14.18 -27.67 14.49
CA LEU A 21 13.91 -26.47 15.30
C LEU A 21 14.43 -25.19 14.62
N LEU A 22 15.67 -25.23 14.10
CA LEU A 22 16.25 -24.11 13.35
C LEU A 22 15.47 -23.84 12.05
N GLY A 23 15.13 -24.89 11.31
CA GLY A 23 14.33 -24.79 10.09
C GLY A 23 12.96 -24.17 10.34
N HIS A 24 12.27 -24.60 11.39
CA HIS A 24 10.97 -24.07 11.78
C HIS A 24 11.06 -22.60 12.21
N PHE A 25 12.09 -22.23 12.98
CA PHE A 25 12.30 -20.85 13.42
C PHE A 25 12.56 -19.91 12.22
N LEU A 26 13.47 -20.30 11.32
CA LEU A 26 13.79 -19.54 10.11
C LEU A 26 12.60 -19.44 9.16
N THR A 27 11.85 -20.53 8.98
CA THR A 27 10.65 -20.54 8.15
C THR A 27 9.61 -19.59 8.72
N ARG A 28 9.38 -19.62 10.03
CA ARG A 28 8.41 -18.74 10.69
C ARG A 28 8.79 -17.27 10.58
N SER A 29 10.08 -16.92 10.76
CA SER A 29 10.53 -15.54 10.60
C SER A 29 10.38 -15.07 9.16
N TRP A 30 10.78 -15.90 8.20
CA TRP A 30 10.68 -15.59 6.78
C TRP A 30 9.23 -15.44 6.30
N GLN A 31 8.34 -16.35 6.72
CA GLN A 31 6.91 -16.27 6.43
C GLN A 31 6.29 -14.98 6.99
N ARG A 32 6.70 -14.55 8.19
CA ARG A 32 6.21 -13.31 8.78
C ARG A 32 6.68 -12.08 8.01
N GLU A 33 7.96 -12.04 7.62
CA GLU A 33 8.50 -10.95 6.81
C GLU A 33 7.84 -10.87 5.44
N GLN A 34 7.65 -12.02 4.79
CA GLN A 34 6.96 -12.11 3.51
C GLN A 34 5.52 -11.62 3.64
N TRP A 35 4.79 -12.07 4.66
CA TRP A 35 3.43 -11.61 4.93
C TRP A 35 3.35 -10.09 5.14
N LEU A 36 4.27 -9.50 5.89
CA LEU A 36 4.32 -8.04 6.08
C LEU A 36 4.57 -7.30 4.75
N ARG A 37 5.46 -7.81 3.89
CA ARG A 37 5.73 -7.23 2.58
C ARG A 37 4.51 -7.32 1.66
N ASP A 38 3.85 -8.47 1.64
CA ASP A 38 2.66 -8.70 0.82
C ASP A 38 1.52 -7.77 1.26
N LYS A 39 1.32 -7.60 2.58
CA LYS A 39 0.32 -6.66 3.12
C LYS A 39 0.63 -5.20 2.80
N ARG A 40 1.89 -4.78 2.87
CA ARG A 40 2.28 -3.42 2.42
C ARG A 40 2.00 -3.21 0.93
N ASN A 41 2.33 -4.20 0.09
CA ASN A 41 2.08 -4.11 -1.35
C ASN A 41 0.58 -4.05 -1.69
N GLU A 42 -0.24 -4.85 -1.03
CA GLU A 42 -1.70 -4.82 -1.15
C GLU A 42 -2.26 -3.44 -0.80
N GLU A 43 -1.87 -2.89 0.36
CA GLU A 43 -2.31 -1.56 0.79
C GLU A 43 -1.88 -0.43 -0.16
N TRP A 44 -0.66 -0.48 -0.70
CA TRP A 44 -0.22 0.48 -1.73
C TRP A 44 -1.03 0.38 -3.01
N HIS A 45 -1.34 -0.84 -3.45
CA HIS A 45 -2.13 -1.07 -4.66
C HIS A 45 -3.56 -0.55 -4.51
N GLU A 46 -4.20 -0.80 -3.37
CA GLU A 46 -5.52 -0.28 -3.04
C GLU A 46 -5.54 1.24 -3.01
N LEU A 47 -4.53 1.87 -2.39
CA LEU A 47 -4.41 3.32 -2.35
C LEU A 47 -4.30 3.93 -3.76
N LEU A 48 -3.42 3.39 -4.59
CA LEU A 48 -3.27 3.85 -5.98
C LEU A 48 -4.57 3.70 -6.77
N THR A 49 -5.28 2.58 -6.58
CA THR A 49 -6.56 2.31 -7.25
C THR A 49 -7.62 3.31 -6.83
N ALA A 50 -7.73 3.62 -5.53
CA ALA A 50 -8.71 4.58 -5.02
C ALA A 50 -8.44 6.01 -5.51
N LEU A 51 -7.18 6.44 -5.54
CA LEU A 51 -6.77 7.74 -6.11
C LEU A 51 -7.08 7.82 -7.61
N ALA A 52 -6.74 6.77 -8.37
CA ALA A 52 -6.99 6.70 -9.80
C ALA A 52 -8.50 6.76 -10.13
N GLU A 53 -9.32 6.06 -9.35
CA GLU A 53 -10.77 6.06 -9.52
C GLU A 53 -11.38 7.43 -9.21
N SER A 54 -10.95 8.07 -8.12
CA SER A 54 -11.36 9.43 -7.78
C SER A 54 -10.96 10.43 -8.88
N LEU A 55 -9.76 10.29 -9.47
CA LEU A 55 -9.34 11.09 -10.62
C LEU A 55 -10.24 10.84 -11.82
N ARG A 56 -10.45 9.57 -12.19
CA ARG A 56 -11.25 9.16 -13.36
C ARG A 56 -12.66 9.74 -13.30
N VAL A 57 -13.32 9.62 -12.14
CA VAL A 57 -14.67 10.15 -11.92
C VAL A 57 -14.67 11.68 -12.04
N SER A 58 -13.73 12.37 -11.39
CA SER A 58 -13.63 13.82 -11.44
C SER A 58 -13.43 14.31 -12.88
N LEU A 59 -12.50 13.71 -13.64
CA LEU A 59 -12.21 14.13 -15.01
C LEU A 59 -13.32 13.77 -16.01
N LYS A 60 -14.07 12.69 -15.79
CA LYS A 60 -15.16 12.27 -16.69
C LYS A 60 -16.38 13.18 -16.57
N ILE A 61 -16.69 13.63 -15.35
CA ILE A 61 -17.95 14.31 -15.03
C ILE A 61 -17.83 15.84 -15.12
N TYR A 62 -16.63 16.41 -14.91
CA TYR A 62 -16.45 17.87 -14.90
C TYR A 62 -16.34 18.63 -16.23
N PRO A 63 -16.37 18.07 -17.47
CA PRO A 63 -16.31 18.94 -18.63
C PRO A 63 -17.66 19.64 -18.90
N ALA A 64 -17.72 20.92 -18.50
CA ALA A 64 -18.46 22.01 -19.14
C ALA A 64 -20.01 22.08 -19.04
N ARG A 65 -20.65 21.45 -18.05
CA ARG A 65 -22.09 21.66 -17.79
C ARG A 65 -22.44 21.72 -16.31
N ALA A 66 -23.63 22.23 -16.00
CA ALA A 66 -24.20 22.08 -14.66
C ALA A 66 -24.34 20.58 -14.35
N LEU A 67 -23.75 20.16 -13.24
CA LEU A 67 -23.82 18.78 -12.76
C LEU A 67 -25.26 18.45 -12.37
N SER A 68 -25.72 17.27 -12.74
CA SER A 68 -26.90 16.66 -12.12
C SER A 68 -26.59 16.28 -10.66
N GLY A 69 -27.62 16.18 -9.81
CA GLY A 69 -27.43 15.75 -8.42
C GLY A 69 -26.84 14.34 -8.28
N GLU A 70 -27.06 13.46 -9.26
CA GLU A 70 -26.45 12.12 -9.30
C GLU A 70 -24.95 12.16 -9.62
N GLU A 71 -24.56 13.03 -10.56
CA GLU A 71 -23.15 13.25 -10.92
C GLU A 71 -22.36 13.84 -9.74
N GLU A 72 -22.95 14.81 -9.03
CA GLU A 72 -22.35 15.39 -7.83
C GLU A 72 -22.15 14.33 -6.74
N ARG A 73 -23.17 13.49 -6.48
CA ARG A 73 -23.04 12.37 -5.54
C ARG A 73 -21.94 11.40 -5.94
N THR A 74 -21.86 11.04 -7.23
CA THR A 74 -20.84 10.11 -7.74
C THR A 74 -19.43 10.67 -7.51
N ILE A 75 -19.22 11.97 -7.72
CA ILE A 75 -17.94 12.64 -7.43
C ILE A 75 -17.64 12.59 -5.94
N VAL A 76 -18.59 12.97 -5.09
CA VAL A 76 -18.43 13.00 -3.63
C VAL A 76 -18.13 11.61 -3.08
N GLU A 77 -18.80 10.57 -3.58
CA GLU A 77 -18.57 9.17 -3.18
C GLU A 77 -17.16 8.70 -3.57
N ALA A 78 -16.73 8.98 -4.81
CA ALA A 78 -15.40 8.60 -5.27
C ALA A 78 -14.29 9.31 -4.46
N GLN A 79 -14.47 10.60 -4.18
CA GLN A 79 -13.55 11.37 -3.33
C GLN A 79 -13.54 10.85 -1.90
N SER A 80 -14.72 10.62 -1.30
CA SER A 80 -14.85 10.09 0.07
C SER A 80 -14.22 8.71 0.20
N ASN A 81 -14.39 7.84 -0.80
CA ASN A 81 -13.73 6.54 -0.86
C ASN A 81 -12.20 6.70 -0.89
N SER A 82 -11.67 7.64 -1.69
CA SER A 82 -10.22 7.88 -1.71
C SER A 82 -9.68 8.32 -0.35
N PHE A 83 -10.38 9.21 0.38
CA PHE A 83 -9.96 9.64 1.72
C PHE A 83 -10.09 8.55 2.77
N ARG A 84 -11.15 7.72 2.70
CA ARG A 84 -11.28 6.53 3.55
C ARG A 84 -10.09 5.60 3.35
N VAL A 85 -9.77 5.28 2.09
CA VAL A 85 -8.63 4.42 1.75
C VAL A 85 -7.30 5.04 2.19
N ILE A 86 -7.12 6.36 2.15
CA ILE A 86 -5.90 7.00 2.67
C ILE A 86 -5.78 6.79 4.20
N ARG A 87 -6.87 6.92 4.95
CA ARG A 87 -6.88 6.94 6.42
C ARG A 87 -6.89 5.54 7.06
N ASP A 88 -7.45 4.54 6.39
CA ASP A 88 -7.65 3.19 6.94
C ASP A 88 -6.46 2.25 6.73
N ARG A 89 -5.28 2.75 6.33
CA ARG A 89 -4.10 1.92 6.00
C ARG A 89 -3.24 1.72 7.23
N ILE A 90 -3.00 0.48 7.60
CA ILE A 90 -2.31 0.12 8.84
C ILE A 90 -0.83 -0.14 8.57
N PHE A 91 -0.51 -0.87 7.50
CA PHE A 91 0.86 -1.28 7.18
C PHE A 91 1.67 -0.18 6.50
N ILE A 92 1.03 0.75 5.79
CA ILE A 92 1.69 1.88 5.10
C ILE A 92 1.45 3.23 5.80
N ALA A 93 0.78 3.26 6.95
CA ALA A 93 0.43 4.50 7.67
C ALA A 93 1.60 5.48 7.85
N PRO A 94 2.80 5.03 8.30
CA PRO A 94 3.94 5.93 8.47
C PRO A 94 4.40 6.56 7.16
N ASP A 95 4.38 5.79 6.07
CA ASP A 95 4.79 6.27 4.75
C ASP A 95 3.76 7.26 4.18
N VAL A 96 2.47 6.96 4.34
CA VAL A 96 1.35 7.85 3.94
C VAL A 96 1.47 9.21 4.64
N GLN A 97 1.78 9.19 5.94
CA GLN A 97 2.01 10.40 6.72
C GLN A 97 3.27 11.14 6.26
N ALA A 98 4.38 10.44 6.08
CA ALA A 98 5.65 11.04 5.65
C ALA A 98 5.55 11.69 4.26
N LEU A 99 4.78 11.10 3.35
CA LEU A 99 4.52 11.63 2.01
C LEU A 99 3.42 12.71 1.98
N ASN A 100 2.74 12.94 3.10
CA ASN A 100 1.66 13.91 3.26
C ASN A 100 0.54 13.73 2.21
N ILE A 101 0.20 12.46 1.90
CA ILE A 101 -0.68 12.11 0.77
C ILE A 101 -2.06 12.73 0.93
N GLU A 102 -2.64 12.68 2.13
CA GLU A 102 -3.99 13.19 2.39
C GLU A 102 -4.10 14.68 2.06
N ASN A 103 -3.20 15.50 2.60
CA ASN A 103 -3.24 16.95 2.40
C ASN A 103 -2.98 17.33 0.95
N ARG A 104 -2.04 16.65 0.28
CA ARG A 104 -1.73 16.90 -1.13
C ARG A 104 -2.90 16.53 -2.04
N TRP A 105 -3.53 15.39 -1.81
CA TRP A 105 -4.68 14.96 -2.59
C TRP A 105 -5.90 15.85 -2.33
N SER A 106 -6.17 16.18 -1.07
CA SER A 106 -7.24 17.11 -0.68
C SER A 106 -7.09 18.46 -1.36
N ALA A 107 -5.91 19.05 -1.30
CA ALA A 107 -5.63 20.33 -1.95
C ALA A 107 -5.83 20.27 -3.48
N ALA A 108 -5.41 19.18 -4.13
CA ALA A 108 -5.56 19.01 -5.57
C ALA A 108 -7.04 18.89 -5.99
N VAL A 109 -7.79 18.06 -5.27
CA VAL A 109 -9.23 17.86 -5.51
C VAL A 109 -10.02 19.15 -5.24
N GLN A 110 -9.73 19.84 -4.13
CA GLN A 110 -10.36 21.12 -3.80
C GLN A 110 -10.08 22.17 -4.87
N TYR A 111 -8.83 22.30 -5.30
CA TYR A 111 -8.46 23.23 -6.38
C TYR A 111 -9.21 22.91 -7.67
N HIS A 112 -9.31 21.63 -8.04
CA HIS A 112 -10.05 21.21 -9.22
C HIS A 112 -11.53 21.55 -9.14
N SER A 113 -12.16 21.31 -7.98
CA SER A 113 -13.58 21.63 -7.78
C SER A 113 -13.91 23.12 -7.96
N GLN A 114 -12.93 24.00 -7.68
CA GLN A 114 -13.08 25.45 -7.77
C GLN A 114 -12.72 26.00 -9.15
N THR A 115 -11.74 25.40 -9.83
CA THR A 115 -11.14 25.96 -11.05
C THR A 115 -11.41 25.15 -12.30
N MET A 116 -11.94 23.93 -12.17
CA MET A 116 -12.11 22.96 -13.26
C MET A 116 -10.81 22.60 -13.98
N ASP A 117 -9.65 22.88 -13.37
CA ASP A 117 -8.34 22.62 -13.97
C ASP A 117 -8.00 21.12 -13.89
N ALA A 118 -8.46 20.38 -14.91
CA ALA A 118 -8.20 18.96 -15.07
C ALA A 118 -6.71 18.64 -15.16
N LYS A 119 -5.92 19.54 -15.77
CA LYS A 119 -4.48 19.33 -15.98
C LYS A 119 -3.74 19.35 -14.65
N LYS A 120 -4.05 20.31 -13.77
CA LYS A 120 -3.42 20.38 -12.45
C LYS A 120 -3.79 19.19 -11.57
N LEU A 121 -5.04 18.73 -11.60
CA LEU A 121 -5.45 17.52 -10.88
C LEU A 121 -4.69 16.28 -11.39
N GLY A 122 -4.60 16.11 -12.71
CA GLY A 122 -3.86 15.01 -13.33
C GLY A 122 -2.37 15.04 -12.99
N ASN A 123 -1.74 16.22 -12.94
CA ASN A 123 -0.36 16.37 -12.52
C ASN A 123 -0.15 16.00 -11.06
N ALA A 124 -1.02 16.46 -10.15
CA ALA A 124 -0.94 16.13 -8.74
C ALA A 124 -1.08 14.61 -8.50
N TYR A 125 -2.00 13.94 -9.22
CA TYR A 125 -2.10 12.48 -9.20
C TYR A 125 -0.82 11.81 -9.69
N LYS A 126 -0.25 12.29 -10.82
CA LYS A 126 0.98 11.72 -11.37
C LYS A 126 2.15 11.82 -10.39
N GLU A 127 2.34 12.97 -9.77
CA GLU A 127 3.38 13.19 -8.76
C GLU A 127 3.21 12.25 -7.56
N LEU A 128 2.00 12.17 -7.00
CA LEU A 128 1.68 11.27 -5.89
C LEU A 128 1.91 9.80 -6.29
N ARG A 129 1.44 9.38 -7.46
CA ARG A 129 1.64 8.02 -7.98
C ARG A 129 3.13 7.69 -8.06
N ASP A 130 3.94 8.57 -8.63
CA ASP A 130 5.35 8.30 -8.85
C ASP A 130 6.12 8.20 -7.52
N GLU A 131 5.75 9.00 -6.51
CA GLU A 131 6.30 8.91 -5.15
C GLU A 131 5.83 7.66 -4.39
N ILE A 132 4.55 7.31 -4.51
CA ILE A 132 3.98 6.09 -3.93
C ILE A 132 4.70 4.87 -4.51
N VAL A 133 4.80 4.76 -5.84
CA VAL A 133 5.48 3.63 -6.51
C VAL A 133 6.94 3.55 -6.08
N ARG A 134 7.64 4.69 -6.00
CA ARG A 134 9.02 4.73 -5.52
C ARG A 134 9.14 4.25 -4.08
N THR A 135 8.18 4.59 -3.23
CA THR A 135 8.20 4.20 -1.82
C THR A 135 7.84 2.72 -1.65
N ALA A 136 6.81 2.23 -2.36
CA ALA A 136 6.38 0.84 -2.36
C ALA A 136 7.46 -0.12 -2.88
N THR A 137 8.30 0.33 -3.82
CA THR A 137 9.36 -0.50 -4.42
C THR A 137 10.70 -0.43 -3.70
N LYS A 138 10.87 0.49 -2.72
CA LYS A 138 12.05 0.46 -1.84
C LYS A 138 12.00 -0.83 -1.03
N ARG A 139 13.08 -1.60 -1.08
CA ARG A 139 13.24 -2.76 -0.19
C ARG A 139 13.14 -2.25 1.26
N PRO A 140 12.27 -2.83 2.09
CA PRO A 140 12.26 -2.54 3.51
C PRO A 140 13.56 -2.99 4.17
#